data_AF-A0AAN4PCG2-F1
#
_entry.id   AF-A0AAN4PCG2-F1
#
_cell.length_a   1.000
_cell.length_b   1.000
_cell.length_c   1.000
_cell.angle_alpha   90.00
_cell.angle_beta   90.00
_cell.angle_gamma   90.00
#
_symmetry.space_group_name_H-M   'P 1'
#
loop_
_entity.id
_entity.type
_entity.pdbx_description
1 polymer ?
#
loop_
_entity_poly.entity_id
_entity_poly.type
_entity_poly.pdbx_seq_one_letter_code
_entity_poly.pdbx_strand_id
1 'polypeptide(L)' 'MVRKMYRAIIDRPIGYKDNFGNCYPINYGYIPDLFAGDSEEQDVYIIS' A
#
# COMPACT_ATOMS: atom_id res chain seq x y z
N MET A 1 -15.03 2.64 19.02
CA MET A 1 -14.07 1.93 18.13
C MET A 1 -12.67 2.35 18.51
N VAL A 2 -11.77 1.40 18.75
CA VAL A 2 -10.37 1.68 19.08
C VAL A 2 -9.65 2.06 17.80
N ARG A 3 -8.98 3.22 17.77
CA ARG A 3 -8.08 3.58 16.66
C ARG A 3 -6.88 2.62 16.70
N LYS A 4 -6.60 1.98 15.57
CA LYS A 4 -5.36 1.21 15.38
C LYS A 4 -4.39 2.06 14.57
N MET A 5 -3.12 2.03 14.95
CA MET A 5 -2.04 2.62 14.15
C MET A 5 -1.23 1.49 13.51
N TYR A 6 -0.83 1.71 12.27
CA TYR A 6 -0.03 0.78 11.49
C TYR A 6 1.20 1.50 10.94
N ARG A 7 2.27 0.73 10.72
CA ARG A 7 3.41 1.16 9.90
C ARG A 7 3.22 0.58 8.51
N ALA A 8 3.50 1.35 7.48
CA ALA A 8 3.40 0.92 6.10
C ALA A 8 4.75 1.12 5.40
N ILE A 9 5.05 0.24 4.45
CA ILE A 9 6.17 0.37 3.52
C ILE A 9 5.60 0.87 2.19
N ILE A 10 6.15 1.96 1.65
CA ILE A 10 5.79 2.44 0.31
C ILE A 10 6.57 1.61 -0.72
N ASP A 11 5.85 0.84 -1.52
CA ASP A 11 6.39 0.03 -2.63
C ASP A 11 6.37 0.83 -3.95
N ARG A 12 5.26 1.55 -4.20
CA ARG A 12 5.03 2.34 -5.41
C ARG A 12 4.81 3.79 -5.02
N PRO A 13 5.84 4.65 -5.06
CA PRO A 13 5.68 6.05 -4.74
C PRO A 13 4.73 6.74 -5.73
N ILE A 14 4.15 7.87 -5.32
CA ILE A 14 3.32 8.71 -6.19
C ILE A 14 4.04 8.99 -7.53
N GLY A 15 3.33 8.76 -8.64
CA GLY A 15 3.86 8.87 -9.99
C GLY A 15 4.59 7.63 -10.50
N TYR A 16 4.73 6.58 -9.70
CA TYR A 16 5.30 5.31 -10.15
C TYR A 16 4.52 4.76 -11.35
N LYS A 17 5.25 4.30 -12.37
CA LYS A 17 4.68 3.67 -13.56
C LYS A 17 5.15 2.22 -13.63
N ASP A 18 4.19 1.29 -13.62
CA ASP A 18 4.50 -0.14 -13.70
C ASP A 18 4.74 -0.61 -15.15
N ASN A 19 5.13 -1.87 -15.28
CA ASN A 19 5.40 -2.51 -16.57
C ASN A 19 4.13 -2.74 -17.41
N PHE A 20 2.93 -2.60 -16.83
CA PHE A 20 1.64 -2.70 -17.51
C PHE A 20 1.13 -1.33 -17.99
N GLY A 21 1.86 -0.26 -17.68
CA GLY A 21 1.53 1.11 -18.09
C GLY A 21 0.61 1.84 -17.11
N ASN A 22 0.33 1.28 -15.93
CA ASN A 22 -0.44 1.97 -14.90
C ASN A 22 0.42 3.04 -14.24
N CYS A 23 -0.15 4.23 -14.05
CA CYS A 23 0.45 5.30 -13.26
C CYS A 23 -0.28 5.41 -11.91
N TYR A 24 0.47 5.36 -10.81
CA TYR A 24 -0.07 5.43 -9.46
C TYR A 24 -0.21 6.90 -9.01
N PRO A 25 -1.42 7.45 -8.85
CA PRO A 25 -1.62 8.87 -8.56
C PRO A 25 -1.36 9.25 -7.10
N ILE A 26 -1.14 8.26 -6.23
CA ILE A 26 -0.82 8.39 -4.80
C ILE A 26 0.16 7.28 -4.41
N ASN A 27 0.78 7.42 -3.24
CA ASN A 27 1.66 6.37 -2.72
C ASN A 27 0.86 5.10 -2.45
N TYR A 28 1.38 3.97 -2.93
CA TYR A 28 0.85 2.63 -2.69
C TYR A 28 1.92 1.76 -2.05
N GLY A 29 1.48 0.86 -1.19
CA GLY A 29 2.36 -0.02 -0.44
C GLY A 29 1.58 -1.05 0.34
N TYR A 30 2.17 -1.58 1.40
CA TYR A 30 1.57 -2.62 2.22
C TYR A 30 1.91 -2.45 3.70
N ILE A 31 1.17 -3.15 4.56
CA ILE A 31 1.44 -3.24 6.00
C ILE A 31 2.18 -4.55 6.26
N PRO A 32 3.46 -4.51 6.69
CA PRO A 32 4.21 -5.73 6.95
C PRO A 32 3.57 -6.55 8.07
N ASP A 33 3.64 -7.88 7.93
CA ASP A 33 3.10 -8.88 8.87
C ASP A 33 1.57 -8.85 9.08
N LEU A 34 0.82 -8.10 8.27
CA LEU A 34 -0.64 -8.10 8.26
C LEU A 34 -1.16 -8.73 6.99
N PHE A 35 -1.66 -9.98 7.07
CA PHE A 35 -2.12 -10.71 5.90
C PHE A 35 -3.60 -10.45 5.58
N ALA A 36 -3.89 -10.25 4.30
CA ALA A 36 -5.24 -10.17 3.74
C ALA A 36 -5.81 -11.57 3.47
N GLY A 37 -7.03 -11.63 2.91
CA GLY A 37 -7.74 -12.89 2.66
C GLY A 37 -7.14 -13.76 1.55
N ASP A 38 -6.22 -13.22 0.76
CA ASP A 38 -5.52 -13.89 -0.34
C ASP A 38 -4.13 -14.42 0.07
N SER A 39 -3.76 -14.31 1.34
CA SER A 39 -2.45 -14.71 1.89
C SER A 39 -1.28 -13.79 1.51
N GLU A 40 -1.54 -12.63 0.92
CA GLU A 40 -0.54 -11.57 0.73
C GLU A 40 -0.64 -10.54 1.86
N GLU A 41 0.40 -9.70 2.01
CA GLU A 41 0.35 -8.57 2.94
C GLU A 41 -0.72 -7.55 2.52
N GLN A 42 -1.36 -6.93 3.50
CA GLN A 42 -2.47 -6.03 3.29
C GLN A 42 -1.98 -4.75 2.61
N ASP A 43 -2.40 -4.57 1.37
CA ASP A 43 -2.20 -3.35 0.61
C ASP A 43 -2.80 -2.12 1.27
N VAL A 44 -2.16 -0.96 1.05
CA VAL A 44 -2.60 0.34 1.53
C VAL A 44 -2.28 1.46 0.54
N TYR A 45 -3.21 2.42 0.46
CA TYR A 45 -2.99 3.72 -0.19
C TYR A 45 -2.70 4.78 0.87
N ILE A 46 -1.66 5.59 0.66
CA ILE A 46 -1.20 6.61 1.62
C ILE A 46 -1.40 8.00 1.02
N ILE A 47 -2.25 8.79 1.66
CA ILE A 47 -2.62 10.15 1.26
C ILE A 47 -2.09 11.13 2.31
N SER A 48 -1.40 12.18 1.87
CA SER A 48 -0.85 13.26 2.69
C SER A 48 -1.45 14.60 2.34
#